data_AF-A0A494Y6Q3-F1
#
_entry.id   AF-A0A494Y6Q3-F1
#
_cell.length_a   1.000
_cell.length_b   1.000
_cell.length_c   1.000
_cell.angle_alpha   90.00
_cell.angle_beta   90.00
_cell.angle_gamma   90.00
#
_symmetry.space_group_name_H-M   'P 1'
#
loop_
_entity.id
_entity.type
_entity.pdbx_description
1 polymer ?
#
loop_
_entity_poly.entity_id
_entity_poly.type
_entity_poly.pdbx_seq_one_letter_code
_entity_poly.pdbx_strand_id
1 'polypeptide(L)'
;MNIRNKVVTPDGKRRLRALEREKMHVRLSIPDLVAREAAELASRRHENRMSALDDIRRRITRGQTALFERAFFECLADWLGERQHQDATDIVRDYIASHLAPTESS
;
A
#
# COMPACT_ATOMS: atom_id res chain seq x y z
N MET A 1 17.69 -6.10 -28.55
CA MET A 1 16.42 -6.73 -28.97
C MET A 1 15.50 -6.92 -27.76
N ASN A 2 14.19 -6.78 -27.99
CA ASN A 2 13.03 -7.05 -27.13
C ASN A 2 12.66 -6.07 -26.00
N ILE A 3 11.97 -5.00 -26.40
CA ILE A 3 11.04 -4.23 -25.56
C ILE A 3 9.82 -5.12 -25.30
N ARG A 4 9.68 -5.69 -24.10
CA ARG A 4 8.45 -6.38 -23.69
C ARG A 4 7.36 -5.31 -23.48
N ASN A 5 6.59 -5.03 -24.53
CA ASN A 5 5.29 -4.38 -24.40
C ASN A 5 4.38 -5.33 -23.59
N LYS A 6 4.36 -5.17 -22.26
CA LYS A 6 3.32 -5.78 -21.42
C LYS A 6 1.99 -5.19 -21.88
N VAL A 7 1.22 -5.97 -22.63
CA VAL A 7 -0.15 -5.61 -23.02
C VAL A 7 -0.94 -5.47 -21.73
N VAL A 8 -1.16 -4.23 -21.29
CA VAL A 8 -2.09 -3.95 -20.20
C VAL A 8 -3.48 -4.17 -20.78
N THR A 9 -4.12 -5.28 -20.40
CA THR A 9 -5.48 -5.61 -20.81
C THR A 9 -6.44 -4.48 -20.41
N PRO A 10 -7.56 -4.28 -21.12
CA PRO A 10 -8.57 -3.29 -20.75
C PRO A 10 -9.02 -3.39 -19.28
N ASP A 11 -9.04 -4.61 -18.74
CA ASP A 11 -9.35 -4.87 -17.33
C ASP A 11 -8.22 -4.46 -16.38
N GLY A 12 -6.95 -4.66 -16.77
CA GLY A 12 -5.80 -4.12 -16.04
C GLY A 12 -5.84 -2.58 -15.94
N LYS A 13 -6.23 -1.90 -17.03
CA LYS A 13 -6.38 -0.42 -17.01
C LYS A 13 -7.53 0.04 -16.11
N ARG A 14 -8.66 -0.68 -16.10
CA ARG A 14 -9.80 -0.36 -15.22
C ARG A 14 -9.44 -0.55 -13.74
N ARG A 15 -8.72 -1.62 -13.40
CA ARG A 15 -8.26 -1.90 -12.03
C ARG A 15 -7.26 -0.87 -11.53
N LEU A 16 -6.29 -0.48 -12.36
CA LEU A 16 -5.34 0.57 -12.01
C LEU A 16 -6.07 1.89 -11.70
N ARG A 17 -7.06 2.27 -12.52
CA ARG A 17 -7.87 3.46 -12.26
C ARG A 17 -8.69 3.35 -10.98
N ALA A 18 -9.21 2.17 -10.64
CA ALA A 18 -9.93 1.95 -9.39
C ALA A 18 -9.00 2.12 -8.18
N LEU A 19 -7.80 1.55 -8.23
CA LEU A 19 -6.78 1.72 -7.21
C LEU A 19 -6.33 3.18 -7.08
N GLU A 20 -6.08 3.88 -8.20
CA GLU A 20 -5.73 5.31 -8.19
C GLU A 20 -6.83 6.17 -7.55
N ARG A 21 -8.10 5.88 -7.84
CA ARG A 21 -9.24 6.56 -7.20
C ARG A 21 -9.29 6.28 -5.70
N GLU A 22 -9.06 5.05 -5.30
CA GLU A 22 -9.04 4.67 -3.88
C GLU A 22 -7.86 5.32 -3.14
N LYS A 23 -6.67 5.38 -3.76
CA LYS A 23 -5.52 6.12 -3.23
C LYS A 23 -5.84 7.60 -3.05
N MET A 24 -6.52 8.21 -4.03
CA MET A 24 -6.99 9.59 -3.90
C MET A 24 -7.99 9.73 -2.74
N HIS A 25 -8.92 8.79 -2.59
CA HIS A 25 -9.85 8.79 -1.47
C HIS A 25 -9.13 8.70 -0.12
N VAL A 26 -8.19 7.76 0.04
CA VAL A 26 -7.37 7.63 1.26
C VAL A 26 -6.64 8.94 1.58
N ARG A 27 -5.95 9.52 0.58
CA ARG A 27 -5.18 10.76 0.75
C ARG A 27 -6.04 11.96 1.15
N LEU A 28 -7.29 12.01 0.73
CA LEU A 28 -8.21 13.11 1.03
C LEU A 28 -8.98 12.89 2.34
N SER A 29 -9.40 11.65 2.62
CA SER A 29 -10.30 11.33 3.72
C SER A 29 -9.58 11.05 5.03
N ILE A 30 -8.40 10.44 4.97
CA ILE A 30 -7.66 9.97 6.16
C ILE A 30 -6.13 10.22 6.10
N PRO A 31 -5.67 11.41 5.64
CA PRO A 31 -4.23 11.69 5.53
C PRO A 31 -3.49 11.59 6.87
N ASP A 32 -4.11 12.06 7.96
CA ASP A 32 -3.50 12.03 9.30
C ASP A 32 -3.30 10.60 9.81
N LEU A 33 -4.20 9.69 9.44
CA LEU A 33 -4.04 8.28 9.78
C LEU A 33 -2.82 7.70 9.06
N VAL A 34 -2.69 7.93 7.75
CA VAL A 34 -1.53 7.47 6.98
C VAL A 34 -0.22 8.01 7.58
N ALA A 35 -0.17 9.31 7.88
CA ALA A 35 1.01 9.93 8.47
C ALA A 35 1.35 9.35 9.86
N ARG A 36 0.35 9.11 10.71
CA ARG A 36 0.52 8.52 12.04
C ARG A 36 1.08 7.09 11.95
N GLU A 37 0.45 6.23 11.15
CA GLU A 37 0.89 4.84 11.03
C GLU A 37 2.28 4.76 10.37
N ALA A 38 2.60 5.67 9.44
CA ALA A 38 3.91 5.72 8.81
C ALA A 38 5.00 6.17 9.79
N ALA A 39 4.72 7.19 10.60
CA ALA A 39 5.64 7.63 11.65
C ALA A 39 5.86 6.53 12.70
N GLU A 40 4.80 5.82 13.10
CA GLU A 40 4.92 4.66 13.97
C GLU A 40 5.85 3.61 13.34
N LEU A 41 5.60 3.21 12.09
CA LEU A 41 6.39 2.20 11.41
C LEU A 41 7.86 2.60 11.25
N ALA A 42 8.13 3.86 10.92
CA ALA A 42 9.49 4.40 10.80
C ALA A 42 10.26 4.33 12.13
N SER A 43 9.56 4.54 13.26
CA SER A 43 10.15 4.47 14.61
C SER A 43 10.43 3.04 15.09
N ARG A 44 9.79 2.02 14.49
CA ARG A 44 10.01 0.62 14.85
C ARG A 44 11.37 0.14 14.33
N ARG A 45 12.01 -0.72 15.12
CA ARG A 45 13.16 -1.52 14.67
C ARG A 45 12.75 -2.41 13.50
N HIS A 46 13.68 -2.63 12.57
CA HIS A 46 13.46 -3.40 11.34
C HIS A 46 12.76 -4.75 11.59
N GLU A 47 13.26 -5.55 12.55
CA GLU A 47 12.70 -6.86 12.93
C GLU A 47 11.24 -6.84 13.39
N ASN A 48 10.75 -5.68 13.85
CA ASN A 48 9.39 -5.52 14.37
C ASN A 48 8.42 -4.92 13.35
N ARG A 49 8.90 -4.48 12.18
CA ARG A 49 8.08 -3.76 11.20
C ARG A 49 7.03 -4.65 10.54
N MET A 50 7.33 -5.93 10.30
CA MET A 50 6.34 -6.88 9.78
C MET A 50 5.16 -7.06 10.74
N SER A 51 5.43 -7.29 12.03
CA SER A 51 4.38 -7.37 13.05
C SER A 51 3.58 -6.07 13.16
N ALA A 52 4.25 -4.91 13.05
CA ALA A 52 3.59 -3.62 13.06
C ALA A 52 2.67 -3.43 11.85
N LEU A 53 3.07 -3.90 10.66
CA LEU A 53 2.23 -3.88 9.46
C LEU A 53 0.99 -4.77 9.62
N ASP A 54 1.11 -5.94 10.24
CA ASP A 54 -0.05 -6.78 10.56
C ASP A 54 -0.99 -6.11 11.58
N ASP A 55 -0.43 -5.41 12.57
CA ASP A 55 -1.22 -4.62 13.51
C ASP A 55 -1.96 -3.47 12.83
N ILE A 56 -1.28 -2.73 11.96
CA ILE A 56 -1.86 -1.67 11.12
C ILE A 56 -3.00 -2.26 10.28
N ARG A 57 -2.72 -3.36 9.58
CA ARG A 57 -3.69 -4.07 8.75
C ARG A 57 -4.94 -4.40 9.57
N ARG A 58 -4.81 -5.10 10.70
CA ARG A 58 -5.93 -5.48 11.57
C ARG A 58 -6.76 -4.27 12.06
N ARG A 59 -6.15 -3.10 12.24
CA ARG A 59 -6.87 -1.87 12.61
C ARG A 59 -7.68 -1.31 11.45
N ILE A 60 -7.10 -1.26 10.25
CA ILE A 60 -7.73 -0.65 9.07
C ILE A 60 -8.70 -1.59 8.34
N THR A 61 -8.53 -2.92 8.44
CA THR A 61 -9.35 -3.90 7.69
C THR A 61 -10.76 -4.06 8.21
N ARG A 62 -11.08 -3.60 9.42
CA ARG A 62 -12.42 -3.76 9.99
C ARG A 62 -13.46 -3.01 9.16
N GLY A 63 -14.17 -3.74 8.30
CA GLY A 63 -15.23 -3.22 7.45
C GLY A 63 -14.76 -2.56 6.15
N GLN A 64 -13.48 -2.67 5.81
CA GLN A 64 -12.91 -2.07 4.60
C GLN A 64 -12.71 -3.09 3.49
N THR A 65 -12.62 -2.61 2.25
CA THR A 65 -12.41 -3.47 1.08
C THR A 65 -10.92 -3.82 0.91
N ALA A 66 -10.62 -4.94 0.24
CA ALA A 66 -9.25 -5.28 -0.13
C ALA A 66 -8.58 -4.20 -1.00
N LEU A 67 -9.36 -3.47 -1.81
CA LEU A 67 -8.88 -2.34 -2.60
C LEU A 67 -8.43 -1.18 -1.70
N PHE A 68 -9.24 -0.87 -0.68
CA PHE A 68 -8.90 0.14 0.32
C PHE A 68 -7.63 -0.23 1.09
N GLU A 69 -7.51 -1.49 1.55
CA GLU A 69 -6.31 -1.96 2.24
C GLU A 69 -5.06 -1.71 1.39
N ARG A 70 -5.09 -2.13 0.12
CA ARG A 70 -3.97 -1.92 -0.80
C ARG A 70 -3.68 -0.45 -1.04
N ALA A 71 -4.70 0.36 -1.27
CA ALA A 71 -4.56 1.79 -1.46
C ALA A 71 -3.94 2.48 -0.24
N PHE A 72 -4.35 2.07 0.96
CA PHE A 72 -3.80 2.57 2.22
C PHE A 72 -2.30 2.26 2.35
N PHE A 73 -1.90 1.01 2.17
CA PHE A 73 -0.49 0.62 2.27
C PHE A 73 0.37 1.24 1.16
N GLU A 74 -0.16 1.43 -0.05
CA GLU A 74 0.56 2.18 -1.08
C GLU A 74 0.75 3.65 -0.71
N CYS A 75 -0.27 4.30 -0.12
CA CYS A 75 -0.12 5.66 0.38
C CYS A 75 0.87 5.74 1.56
N LEU A 76 0.91 4.71 2.41
CA LEU A 76 1.87 4.56 3.49
C LEU A 76 3.31 4.50 2.95
N ALA A 77 3.54 3.67 1.93
CA ALA A 77 4.84 3.56 1.26
C ALA A 77 5.25 4.86 0.56
N ASP A 78 4.30 5.54 -0.08
CA ASP A 78 4.54 6.85 -0.72
C ASP A 78 5.00 7.88 0.32
N TRP A 79 4.31 8.00 1.46
CA TRP A 79 4.66 8.92 2.54
C TRP A 79 6.05 8.63 3.15
N LEU A 80 6.38 7.36 3.36
CA LEU A 80 7.69 6.95 3.87
C LEU A 80 8.81 7.27 2.88
N GLY A 81 8.57 7.05 1.58
CA GLY A 81 9.49 7.36 0.50
C GLY A 81 9.76 8.86 0.39
N GLU A 82 8.72 9.70 0.46
CA GLU A 82 8.85 11.17 0.46
C GLU A 82 9.72 11.69 1.62
N ARG A 83 9.77 10.95 2.74
CA ARG A 83 10.57 11.29 3.93
C ARG A 83 11.90 10.53 4.01
N GLN A 84 12.33 9.87 2.94
CA GLN A 84 13.61 9.16 2.85
C GLN A 84 13.74 7.98 3.83
N HIS A 85 12.63 7.40 4.29
CA HIS A 85 12.63 6.17 5.11
C HIS A 85 12.66 4.91 4.23
N GLN A 86 13.68 4.79 3.37
CA GLN A 86 13.70 3.79 2.29
C GLN A 86 13.56 2.34 2.79
N ASP A 87 14.25 1.98 3.88
CA ASP A 87 14.14 0.63 4.47
C ASP A 87 12.70 0.30 4.92
N ALA A 88 11.95 1.27 5.46
CA ALA A 88 10.55 1.07 5.81
C ALA A 88 9.66 1.00 4.57
N THR A 89 9.93 1.84 3.56
CA THR A 89 9.24 1.82 2.27
C THR A 89 9.35 0.46 1.57
N ASP A 90 10.55 -0.11 1.54
CA ASP A 90 10.81 -1.40 0.88
C ASP A 90 10.06 -2.54 1.58
N ILE A 91 10.09 -2.58 2.91
CA ILE A 91 9.32 -3.56 3.70
C ILE A 91 7.81 -3.44 3.43
N VAL A 92 7.26 -2.22 3.34
CA VAL A 92 5.83 -2.03 3.04
C VAL A 92 5.51 -2.52 1.63
N ARG A 93 6.39 -2.28 0.64
CA ARG A 93 6.22 -2.77 -0.73
C ARG A 93 6.25 -4.29 -0.80
N ASP A 94 7.19 -4.91 -0.08
CA ASP A 94 7.27 -6.36 0.03
C ASP A 94 6.01 -6.93 0.71
N TYR A 95 5.51 -6.27 1.76
CA TYR A 95 4.27 -6.63 2.42
C TYR A 95 3.06 -6.57 1.47
N ILE A 96 2.92 -5.51 0.69
CA ILE A 96 1.86 -5.39 -0.33
C ILE A 96 1.96 -6.52 -1.35
N ALA A 97 3.17 -6.87 -1.79
CA ALA A 97 3.37 -7.92 -2.79
C ALA A 97 3.06 -9.33 -2.27
N SER A 98 3.27 -9.57 -0.97
CA SER A 98 3.19 -10.91 -0.36
C SER A 98 1.89 -11.18 0.39
N HIS A 99 1.27 -10.16 1.00
CA HIS A 99 0.15 -10.34 1.95
C HIS A 99 -1.16 -9.73 1.47
N LEU A 100 -1.11 -8.77 0.55
CA LEU A 100 -2.30 -8.18 -0.04
C LEU A 100 -2.53 -8.87 -1.37
N ALA A 101 -3.74 -9.42 -1.55
CA ALA A 101 -4.10 -10.10 -2.79
C ALA A 101 -3.72 -9.20 -3.97
N PRO A 102 -3.12 -9.76 -5.04
CA PRO A 102 -3.10 -9.04 -6.30
C PRO A 102 -4.55 -8.65 -6.60
N THR A 103 -4.78 -7.53 -7.27
CA THR A 103 -6.12 -7.15 -7.77
C THR A 103 -6.66 -8.14 -8.82
N GLU A 104 -6.14 -9.36 -8.85
CA GLU A 104 -6.46 -10.49 -9.67
C GLU A 104 -6.93 -11.62 -8.75
N SER A 105 -8.24 -11.80 -8.61
CA SER A 105 -8.85 -13.10 -8.34
C SER A 105 -10.34 -13.03 -8.64
N SER A 106 -10.68 -13.74 -9.72
CA SER A 106 -11.95 -14.36 -10.11
C SER A 106 -13.22 -13.53 -10.23
#